data_AF-A0A0F9CI44-F1
#
_entry.id   AF-A0A0F9CI44-F1
#
_cell.length_a   1.000
_cell.length_b   1.000
_cell.length_c   1.000
_cell.angle_alpha   90.00
_cell.angle_beta   90.00
_cell.angle_gamma   90.00
#
_symmetry.space_group_name_H-M   'P 1'
#
loop_
_entity.id
_entity.type
_entity.pdbx_description
1 polymer ?
#
loop_
_entity_poly.entity_id
_entity_poly.type
_entity_poly.pdbx_seq_one_letter_code
_entity_poly.pdbx_strand_id
1 'polypeptide(L)'
;LVFVNNNDIINTNIVATIREVSKSVPIVTNADLFDSVDILELAGATHVFQFAKMLGVTIAQHVLGASTQANILGSFGELLIAEAHAFHTPFEGKKLIDSRLRELTGINVIGVWKRGKFEVPRPDTLIASATILLLAGSQEHFRQYDGFIGKHRTFEAPVVIIGGGRVGQAAAEMLSEHGVDFRVVEKDEKLIKDDERYILGSAADIHTLERAGISREAPSVLITTRDDDINIYLTIYCRALRPDIQIISRATMDRNISKLYTAGADIVLSYASMGSNRILNVLKPDEVLMLAEGLTVFKTAVPPLLIGKPWQGTISGRKPAAT
;
A
#
# COMPACT_ATOMS: atom_id res chain seq x y z
N LEU A 1 -6.08 24.56 -8.18
CA LEU A 1 -5.08 23.48 -8.38
C LEU A 1 -5.35 22.84 -9.73
N VAL A 2 -4.33 22.61 -10.53
CA VAL A 2 -4.40 21.85 -11.79
C VAL A 2 -3.61 20.56 -11.60
N PHE A 3 -4.18 19.42 -11.98
CA PHE A 3 -3.47 18.15 -12.02
C PHE A 3 -3.17 17.77 -13.48
N VAL A 4 -1.90 17.52 -13.78
CA VAL A 4 -1.40 17.17 -15.11
C VAL A 4 -0.87 15.73 -15.05
N ASN A 5 -1.43 14.84 -15.86
CA ASN A 5 -1.09 13.42 -15.80
C ASN A 5 -1.11 12.76 -17.18
N ASN A 6 -0.06 13.05 -17.94
CA ASN A 6 0.28 12.43 -19.21
C ASN A 6 1.73 11.89 -19.10
N ASN A 7 2.41 11.65 -20.23
CA ASN A 7 3.85 11.39 -20.21
C ASN A 7 4.65 12.66 -19.87
N ASP A 8 5.89 12.47 -19.41
CA ASP A 8 6.74 13.54 -18.88
C ASP A 8 6.92 14.71 -19.85
N ILE A 9 7.18 14.43 -21.13
CA ILE A 9 7.38 15.47 -22.16
C ILE A 9 6.13 16.32 -22.35
N ILE A 10 4.96 15.69 -22.44
CA ILE A 10 3.68 16.39 -22.57
C ILE A 10 3.35 17.15 -21.28
N ASN A 11 3.62 16.57 -20.12
CA ASN A 11 3.41 17.23 -18.82
C ASN A 11 4.25 18.51 -18.74
N THR A 12 5.53 18.47 -19.11
CA THR A 12 6.41 19.63 -19.12
C THR A 12 5.84 20.77 -19.96
N ASN A 13 5.36 20.47 -21.17
CA ASN A 13 4.77 21.48 -22.05
C ASN A 13 3.48 22.08 -21.46
N ILE A 14 2.58 21.24 -20.94
CA ILE A 14 1.33 21.69 -20.30
C ILE A 14 1.64 22.57 -19.09
N VAL A 15 2.57 22.16 -18.23
CA VAL A 15 2.99 22.91 -17.03
C VAL A 15 3.54 24.28 -17.41
N ALA A 16 4.45 24.35 -18.39
CA ALA A 16 5.01 25.61 -18.88
C ALA A 16 3.92 26.54 -19.45
N THR A 17 3.00 25.99 -20.26
CA THR A 17 1.87 26.75 -20.82
C THR A 17 0.96 27.32 -19.73
N ILE A 18 0.66 26.54 -18.68
CA ILE A 18 -0.13 27.05 -17.54
C ILE A 18 0.60 28.20 -16.84
N ARG A 19 1.93 28.12 -16.71
CA ARG A 19 2.74 29.15 -16.05
C ARG A 19 2.85 30.46 -16.82
N GLU A 20 2.74 30.42 -18.14
CA GLU A 20 2.60 31.63 -18.97
C GLU A 20 1.29 32.38 -18.67
N VAL A 21 0.19 31.65 -18.47
CA VAL A 21 -1.13 32.22 -18.20
C VAL A 21 -1.32 32.57 -16.73
N SER A 22 -0.77 31.79 -15.80
CA SER A 22 -0.93 31.97 -14.37
C SER A 22 0.30 31.55 -13.58
N LYS A 23 0.92 32.53 -12.91
CA LYS A 23 2.07 32.32 -12.02
C LYS A 23 1.71 31.70 -10.67
N SER A 24 0.44 31.76 -10.27
CA SER A 24 0.02 31.44 -8.89
C SER A 24 -0.79 30.15 -8.76
N VAL A 25 -1.34 29.60 -9.84
CA VAL A 25 -2.15 28.38 -9.73
C VAL A 25 -1.27 27.20 -9.28
N PRO A 26 -1.61 26.48 -8.20
CA PRO A 26 -0.85 25.28 -7.84
C PRO A 26 -0.97 24.21 -8.92
N ILE A 27 0.15 23.65 -9.38
CA ILE A 27 0.19 22.60 -10.38
C ILE A 27 0.77 21.34 -9.75
N VAL A 28 0.04 20.24 -9.80
CA VAL A 28 0.51 18.91 -9.41
C VAL A 28 0.69 18.09 -10.67
N THR A 29 1.80 17.38 -10.80
CA THR A 29 2.07 16.51 -11.96
C THR A 29 2.69 15.19 -11.54
N ASN A 30 2.47 14.18 -12.37
CA ASN A 30 3.22 12.92 -12.30
C ASN A 30 4.53 13.02 -13.10
N ALA A 31 5.58 12.36 -12.62
CA ALA A 31 6.80 12.07 -13.35
C ALA A 31 6.99 10.54 -13.45
N ASP A 32 7.04 10.03 -14.68
CA ASP A 32 7.28 8.63 -14.99
C ASP A 32 8.76 8.27 -14.81
N LEU A 33 9.66 9.18 -15.16
CA LEU A 33 11.12 9.05 -15.02
C LEU A 33 11.65 9.91 -13.87
N PHE A 34 12.70 9.43 -13.21
CA PHE A 34 13.38 10.17 -12.13
C PHE A 34 13.98 11.49 -12.64
N ASP A 35 14.68 11.45 -13.78
CA ASP A 35 15.33 12.63 -14.36
C ASP A 35 14.33 13.71 -14.83
N SER A 36 13.04 13.35 -14.97
CA SER A 36 11.99 14.30 -15.36
C SER A 36 11.46 15.12 -14.18
N VAL A 37 11.78 14.76 -12.94
CA VAL A 37 11.32 15.50 -11.76
C VAL A 37 11.82 16.95 -11.81
N ASP A 38 13.13 17.14 -11.89
CA ASP A 38 13.75 18.46 -11.93
C ASP A 38 13.28 19.27 -13.16
N ILE A 39 13.08 18.61 -14.30
CA ILE A 39 12.58 19.25 -15.52
C ILE A 39 11.16 19.79 -15.32
N LEU A 40 10.29 19.02 -14.68
CA LEU A 40 8.91 19.44 -14.39
C LEU A 40 8.86 20.55 -13.35
N GLU A 41 9.73 20.52 -12.35
CA GLU A 41 9.89 21.61 -11.38
C GLU A 41 10.37 22.89 -12.05
N LEU A 42 11.37 22.82 -12.93
CA LEU A 42 11.88 23.94 -13.72
C LEU A 42 10.81 24.51 -14.68
N ALA A 43 9.95 23.66 -15.26
CA ALA A 43 8.80 24.11 -16.05
C ALA A 43 7.75 24.85 -15.19
N GLY A 44 7.82 24.69 -13.86
CA GLY A 44 7.03 25.41 -12.88
C GLY A 44 5.97 24.56 -12.17
N ALA A 45 6.07 23.23 -12.19
CA ALA A 45 5.21 22.40 -11.36
C ALA A 45 5.40 22.75 -9.87
N THR A 46 4.30 22.83 -9.12
CA THR A 46 4.35 23.10 -7.67
C THR A 46 4.68 21.83 -6.88
N HIS A 47 4.14 20.69 -7.33
CA HIS A 47 4.45 19.38 -6.78
C HIS A 47 4.61 18.37 -7.92
N VAL A 48 5.72 17.64 -7.90
CA VAL A 48 5.97 16.53 -8.81
C VAL A 48 5.98 15.24 -8.01
N PHE A 49 5.14 14.28 -8.41
CA PHE A 49 5.05 12.98 -7.77
C PHE A 49 5.48 11.87 -8.71
N GLN A 50 6.16 10.86 -8.19
CA GLN A 50 6.45 9.62 -8.91
C GLN A 50 5.51 8.51 -8.43
N PHE A 51 4.26 8.48 -8.91
CA PHE A 51 3.24 7.57 -8.38
C PHE A 51 3.60 6.09 -8.53
N ALA A 52 4.23 5.71 -9.65
CA ALA A 52 4.69 4.34 -9.86
C ALA A 52 5.79 3.95 -8.86
N LYS A 53 6.72 4.86 -8.57
CA LYS A 53 7.77 4.63 -7.57
C LYS A 53 7.17 4.48 -6.17
N MET A 54 6.27 5.39 -5.78
CA MET A 54 5.56 5.30 -4.50
C MET A 54 4.82 3.97 -4.36
N LEU A 55 4.13 3.51 -5.41
CA LEU A 55 3.43 2.22 -5.39
C LEU A 55 4.38 1.04 -5.22
N GLY A 56 5.51 1.02 -5.94
CA GLY A 56 6.52 -0.03 -5.80
C GLY A 56 7.12 -0.07 -4.40
N VAL A 57 7.44 1.09 -3.82
CA VAL A 57 7.94 1.21 -2.44
C VAL A 57 6.91 0.68 -1.44
N THR A 58 5.63 1.06 -1.56
CA THR A 58 4.58 0.54 -0.65
C THR A 58 4.40 -0.97 -0.79
N ILE A 59 4.43 -1.52 -2.01
CA ILE A 59 4.40 -2.97 -2.23
C ILE A 59 5.56 -3.66 -1.51
N ALA A 60 6.79 -3.16 -1.66
CA ALA A 60 7.97 -3.73 -1.01
C ALA A 60 7.94 -3.60 0.52
N GLN A 61 7.43 -2.50 1.06
CA GLN A 61 7.26 -2.31 2.51
C GLN A 61 6.36 -3.39 3.15
N HIS A 62 5.33 -3.84 2.43
CA HIS A 62 4.49 -4.96 2.87
C HIS A 62 5.22 -6.31 2.89
N VAL A 63 6.29 -6.47 2.11
CA VAL A 63 7.12 -7.69 2.08
C VAL A 63 8.16 -7.68 3.18
N LEU A 64 8.84 -6.54 3.39
CA LEU A 64 9.95 -6.39 4.34
C LEU A 64 9.54 -6.59 5.81
N GLY A 65 8.24 -6.73 6.10
CA GLY A 65 7.77 -6.68 7.48
C GLY A 65 8.05 -5.33 8.13
N ALA A 66 8.33 -4.27 7.35
CA ALA A 66 8.09 -2.90 7.82
C ALA A 66 6.62 -2.73 8.25
N SER A 67 5.76 -3.66 7.82
CA SER A 67 4.39 -3.88 8.24
C SER A 67 4.15 -4.87 9.41
N THR A 68 5.16 -5.61 9.90
CA THR A 68 5.02 -6.35 11.16
C THR A 68 5.16 -5.38 12.34
N GLN A 69 5.99 -4.34 12.17
CA GLN A 69 5.90 -3.15 12.99
C GLN A 69 4.70 -2.29 12.56
N ALA A 70 4.22 -1.47 13.48
CA ALA A 70 3.10 -0.60 13.18
C ALA A 70 3.53 0.59 12.32
N ASN A 71 3.00 0.68 11.09
CA ASN A 71 3.23 1.82 10.21
C ASN A 71 2.36 2.99 10.67
N ILE A 72 2.97 4.00 11.30
CA ILE A 72 2.26 5.17 11.82
C ILE A 72 1.69 5.97 10.66
N LEU A 73 0.36 6.02 10.59
CA LEU A 73 -0.38 6.74 9.56
C LEU A 73 -0.51 8.22 9.94
N GLY A 74 -0.70 8.52 11.21
CA GLY A 74 -0.79 9.90 11.70
C GLY A 74 -0.96 10.01 13.20
N SER A 75 -0.99 11.24 13.69
CA SER A 75 -1.11 11.56 15.11
C SER A 75 -2.24 12.56 15.38
N PHE A 76 -2.90 12.38 16.51
CA PHE A 76 -3.92 13.26 17.05
C PHE A 76 -3.53 13.63 18.48
N GLY A 77 -2.60 14.58 18.62
CA GLY A 77 -1.92 14.83 19.88
C GLY A 77 -0.99 13.66 20.21
N GLU A 78 -1.15 13.06 21.39
CA GLU A 78 -0.36 11.89 21.82
C GLU A 78 -0.88 10.55 21.27
N LEU A 79 -2.08 10.55 20.69
CA LEU A 79 -2.66 9.34 20.09
C LEU A 79 -2.10 9.15 18.68
N LEU A 80 -1.40 8.05 18.46
CA LEU A 80 -0.96 7.61 17.14
C LEU A 80 -1.96 6.61 16.57
N ILE A 81 -2.20 6.71 15.27
CA ILE A 81 -2.94 5.70 14.50
C ILE A 81 -1.96 5.04 13.55
N ALA A 82 -2.01 3.71 13.48
CA ALA A 82 -1.11 2.93 12.65
C ALA A 82 -1.82 1.74 12.03
N GLU A 83 -1.29 1.26 10.92
CA GLU A 83 -1.64 -0.05 10.36
C GLU A 83 -0.58 -1.09 10.74
N ALA A 84 -1.00 -2.33 10.98
CA ALA A 84 -0.09 -3.44 11.15
C ALA A 84 -0.64 -4.73 10.54
N HIS A 85 0.20 -5.53 9.92
CA HIS A 85 -0.21 -6.74 9.22
C HIS A 85 -0.11 -7.94 10.16
N ALA A 86 -1.10 -8.82 10.08
CA ALA A 86 -1.12 -10.04 10.88
C ALA A 86 -0.24 -11.15 10.32
N PHE A 87 0.11 -11.11 9.04
CA PHE A 87 0.89 -12.16 8.37
C PHE A 87 2.23 -12.40 9.07
N HIS A 88 2.52 -13.65 9.38
CA HIS A 88 3.73 -14.07 10.08
C HIS A 88 3.96 -13.40 11.44
N THR A 89 2.89 -12.94 12.09
CA THR A 89 2.94 -12.43 13.47
C THR A 89 2.46 -13.49 14.46
N PRO A 90 2.80 -13.37 15.76
CA PRO A 90 2.24 -14.23 16.80
C PRO A 90 0.71 -14.13 16.97
N PHE A 91 0.07 -13.18 16.29
CA PHE A 91 -1.38 -12.96 16.32
C PHE A 91 -2.11 -13.71 15.20
N GLU A 92 -1.40 -14.17 14.17
CA GLU A 92 -1.96 -14.92 13.05
C GLU A 92 -2.71 -16.17 13.52
N GLY A 93 -3.92 -16.38 13.00
CA GLY A 93 -4.78 -17.51 13.31
C GLY A 93 -5.52 -17.42 14.65
N LYS A 94 -5.27 -16.40 15.47
CA LYS A 94 -5.96 -16.19 16.75
C LYS A 94 -7.20 -15.33 16.60
N LYS A 95 -8.17 -15.45 17.52
CA LYS A 95 -9.19 -14.41 17.69
C LYS A 95 -8.58 -13.20 18.40
N LEU A 96 -9.17 -12.01 18.21
CA LEU A 96 -8.71 -10.79 18.89
C LEU A 96 -8.63 -10.96 20.41
N ILE A 97 -9.59 -11.63 21.05
CA ILE A 97 -9.54 -11.90 22.50
C ILE A 97 -8.37 -12.82 22.88
N ASP A 98 -8.16 -13.90 22.12
CA ASP A 98 -7.11 -14.90 22.37
C ASP A 98 -5.71 -14.36 22.07
N SER A 99 -5.61 -13.32 21.22
CA SER A 99 -4.36 -12.62 20.91
C SER A 99 -3.78 -11.91 22.12
N ARG A 100 -4.62 -11.50 23.09
CA ARG A 100 -4.28 -10.68 24.25
C ARG A 100 -3.51 -9.40 23.89
N LEU A 101 -3.65 -8.89 22.66
CA LEU A 101 -2.85 -7.78 22.12
C LEU A 101 -2.90 -6.54 23.02
N ARG A 102 -4.09 -6.16 23.49
CA ARG A 102 -4.28 -5.01 24.39
C ARG A 102 -3.62 -5.22 25.76
N GLU A 103 -3.67 -6.44 26.30
CA GLU A 103 -3.06 -6.75 27.61
C GLU A 103 -1.54 -6.77 27.54
N LEU A 104 -1.00 -7.23 26.41
CA LEU A 104 0.44 -7.38 26.20
C LEU A 104 1.13 -6.07 25.80
N THR A 105 0.42 -5.17 25.11
CA THR A 105 1.04 -3.98 24.47
C THR A 105 0.35 -2.66 24.80
N GLY A 106 -0.83 -2.69 25.43
CA GLY A 106 -1.67 -1.50 25.64
C GLY A 106 -2.34 -0.95 24.37
N ILE A 107 -2.02 -1.47 23.18
CA ILE A 107 -2.61 -1.03 21.91
C ILE A 107 -4.09 -1.42 21.83
N ASN A 108 -4.90 -0.51 21.28
CA ASN A 108 -6.28 -0.78 20.91
C ASN A 108 -6.38 -1.09 19.42
N VAL A 109 -7.02 -2.21 19.08
CA VAL A 109 -7.46 -2.48 17.71
C VAL A 109 -8.77 -1.74 17.49
N ILE A 110 -8.75 -0.72 16.63
CA ILE A 110 -9.92 0.13 16.33
C ILE A 110 -10.60 -0.26 15.01
N GLY A 111 -9.97 -1.15 14.24
CA GLY A 111 -10.45 -1.60 12.94
C GLY A 111 -9.71 -2.85 12.48
N VAL A 112 -10.34 -3.64 11.62
CA VAL A 112 -9.66 -4.69 10.87
C VAL A 112 -10.04 -4.62 9.41
N TRP A 113 -9.10 -4.84 8.50
CA TRP A 113 -9.40 -5.13 7.10
C TRP A 113 -9.22 -6.60 6.81
N LYS A 114 -10.23 -7.16 6.14
CA LYS A 114 -10.20 -8.50 5.60
C LYS A 114 -10.48 -8.43 4.11
N ARG A 115 -9.47 -8.72 3.29
CA ARG A 115 -9.58 -8.75 1.82
C ARG A 115 -10.26 -7.49 1.27
N GLY A 116 -9.74 -6.33 1.68
CA GLY A 116 -10.22 -5.01 1.25
C GLY A 116 -11.51 -4.50 1.93
N LYS A 117 -12.09 -5.26 2.86
CA LYS A 117 -13.29 -4.81 3.61
C LYS A 117 -12.94 -4.41 5.03
N PHE A 118 -13.28 -3.17 5.38
CA PHE A 118 -13.19 -2.69 6.75
C PHE A 118 -14.30 -3.30 7.61
N GLU A 119 -13.94 -3.82 8.77
CA GLU A 119 -14.86 -4.36 9.77
C GLU A 119 -14.54 -3.77 11.15
N VAL A 120 -15.60 -3.54 11.94
CA VAL A 120 -15.46 -3.16 13.35
C VAL A 120 -14.99 -4.39 14.13
N PRO A 121 -13.90 -4.31 14.92
CA PRO A 121 -13.35 -5.46 15.63
C PRO A 121 -14.32 -5.94 16.72
N ARG A 122 -14.48 -7.26 16.82
CA ARG A 122 -15.19 -7.95 17.89
C ARG A 122 -14.23 -8.90 18.61
N PRO A 123 -14.50 -9.28 19.87
CA PRO A 123 -13.63 -10.22 20.60
C PRO A 123 -13.38 -11.54 19.84
N ASP A 124 -14.38 -12.02 19.11
CA ASP A 124 -14.35 -13.26 18.33
C ASP A 124 -13.81 -13.10 16.90
N THR A 125 -13.46 -11.88 16.47
CA THR A 125 -12.89 -11.62 15.14
C THR A 125 -11.58 -12.40 14.98
N LEU A 126 -11.58 -13.34 14.02
CA LEU A 126 -10.37 -14.07 13.61
C LEU A 126 -9.38 -13.13 12.93
N ILE A 127 -8.12 -13.15 13.35
CA ILE A 127 -6.98 -12.51 12.73
C ILE A 127 -6.38 -13.49 11.72
N ALA A 128 -6.79 -13.39 10.45
CA ALA A 128 -6.26 -14.23 9.38
C ALA A 128 -4.92 -13.70 8.87
N SER A 129 -4.18 -14.52 8.12
CA SER A 129 -2.92 -14.18 7.44
C SER A 129 -2.98 -12.83 6.69
N ALA A 130 -4.04 -12.60 5.93
CA ALA A 130 -4.26 -11.37 5.15
C ALA A 130 -4.95 -10.23 5.95
N THR A 131 -5.05 -10.34 7.27
CA THR A 131 -5.71 -9.30 8.09
C THR A 131 -4.77 -8.12 8.30
N ILE A 132 -5.27 -6.91 8.05
CA ILE A 132 -4.61 -5.66 8.43
C ILE A 132 -5.33 -5.12 9.66
N LEU A 133 -4.60 -4.89 10.74
CA LEU A 133 -5.10 -4.32 11.98
C LEU A 133 -4.92 -2.81 11.94
N LEU A 134 -5.98 -2.07 12.28
CA LEU A 134 -5.90 -0.65 12.55
C LEU A 134 -5.71 -0.45 14.05
N LEU A 135 -4.56 0.10 14.41
CA LEU A 135 -4.09 0.23 15.78
C LEU A 135 -4.15 1.68 16.23
N ALA A 136 -4.50 1.89 17.50
CA ALA A 136 -4.46 3.19 18.15
C ALA A 136 -3.81 3.08 19.53
N GLY A 137 -2.84 3.95 19.81
CA GLY A 137 -2.07 3.94 21.04
C GLY A 137 -1.10 5.12 21.16
N SER A 138 -0.45 5.26 22.31
CA SER A 138 0.64 6.21 22.49
C SER A 138 1.93 5.67 21.87
N GLN A 139 2.96 6.50 21.77
CA GLN A 139 4.28 6.07 21.32
C GLN A 139 4.87 4.92 22.17
N GLU A 140 4.54 4.87 23.46
CA GLU A 140 4.96 3.77 24.34
C GLU A 140 4.26 2.46 23.99
N HIS A 141 2.95 2.49 23.71
CA HIS A 141 2.22 1.29 23.29
C HIS A 141 2.78 0.72 21.97
N PHE A 142 3.15 1.59 21.02
CA PHE A 142 3.77 1.15 19.76
C PHE A 142 5.17 0.56 19.97
N ARG A 143 5.99 1.14 20.86
CA ARG A 143 7.27 0.53 21.24
C ARG A 143 7.10 -0.88 21.85
N GLN A 144 6.08 -1.08 22.68
CA GLN A 144 5.77 -2.40 23.25
C GLN A 144 5.28 -3.39 22.19
N TYR A 145 4.43 -2.94 21.26
CA TYR A 145 3.97 -3.75 20.13
C TYR A 145 5.12 -4.20 19.24
N ASP A 146 5.98 -3.28 18.81
CA ASP A 146 7.13 -3.59 17.96
C ASP A 146 8.11 -4.52 18.68
N GLY A 147 8.30 -4.32 19.99
CA GLY A 147 9.10 -5.22 20.83
C GLY A 147 8.53 -6.63 20.95
N PHE A 148 7.20 -6.78 20.99
CA PHE A 148 6.51 -8.06 21.09
C PHE A 148 6.53 -8.84 19.77
N ILE A 149 6.36 -8.15 18.65
CA ILE A 149 6.41 -8.76 17.32
C ILE A 149 7.84 -9.27 17.00
N GLY A 150 8.87 -8.61 17.52
CA GLY A 150 10.27 -8.99 17.34
C GLY A 150 10.90 -8.42 16.06
N LYS A 151 12.13 -8.85 15.74
CA LYS A 151 12.87 -8.40 14.55
C LYS A 151 12.40 -9.10 13.27
N HIS A 152 12.57 -8.41 12.14
CA HIS A 152 12.34 -8.90 10.78
C HIS A 152 12.85 -10.33 10.60
N ARG A 153 12.00 -11.21 10.08
CA ARG A 153 12.47 -12.51 9.59
C ARG A 153 13.30 -12.27 8.33
N THR A 154 14.51 -12.82 8.31
CA THR A 154 15.30 -12.96 7.09
C THR A 154 14.68 -14.09 6.27
N PHE A 155 14.35 -13.80 5.02
CA PHE A 155 13.91 -14.81 4.07
C PHE A 155 15.13 -15.42 3.38
N GLU A 156 15.23 -16.74 3.35
CA GLU A 156 16.30 -17.45 2.63
C GLU A 156 16.01 -17.58 1.13
N ALA A 157 14.73 -17.44 0.74
CA ALA A 157 14.27 -17.52 -0.63
C ALA A 157 13.89 -16.13 -1.19
N PRO A 158 14.05 -15.92 -2.51
CA PRO A 158 13.79 -14.63 -3.12
C PRO A 158 12.29 -14.30 -3.16
N VAL A 159 12.00 -13.00 -3.08
CA VAL A 159 10.69 -12.45 -3.43
C VAL A 159 10.52 -12.48 -4.95
N VAL A 160 9.40 -13.01 -5.43
CA VAL A 160 9.16 -13.08 -6.89
C VAL A 160 8.36 -11.85 -7.31
N ILE A 161 8.92 -11.02 -8.19
CA ILE A 161 8.27 -9.85 -8.78
C ILE A 161 7.87 -10.19 -10.20
N ILE A 162 6.57 -10.15 -10.50
CA ILE A 162 6.05 -10.32 -11.85
C ILE A 162 5.76 -8.95 -12.45
N GLY A 163 6.49 -8.62 -13.52
CA GLY A 163 6.48 -7.33 -14.20
C GLY A 163 7.71 -6.49 -13.85
N GLY A 164 8.57 -6.25 -14.83
CA GLY A 164 9.78 -5.43 -14.76
C GLY A 164 9.55 -3.97 -15.16
N GLY A 165 8.30 -3.49 -15.11
CA GLY A 165 7.97 -2.08 -15.33
C GLY A 165 8.31 -1.19 -14.12
N ARG A 166 7.93 0.09 -14.19
CA ARG A 166 8.27 1.11 -13.17
C ARG A 166 7.91 0.73 -11.73
N VAL A 167 6.76 0.10 -11.50
CA VAL A 167 6.35 -0.35 -10.16
C VAL A 167 7.20 -1.52 -9.68
N GLY A 168 7.39 -2.55 -10.50
CA GLY A 168 8.21 -3.71 -10.15
C GLY A 168 9.67 -3.35 -9.93
N GLN A 169 10.22 -2.42 -10.73
CA GLN A 169 11.58 -1.90 -10.53
C GLN A 169 11.72 -1.13 -9.22
N ALA A 170 10.78 -0.25 -8.89
CA ALA A 170 10.81 0.46 -7.60
C ALA A 170 10.66 -0.48 -6.40
N ALA A 171 9.87 -1.55 -6.53
CA ALA A 171 9.80 -2.59 -5.50
C ALA A 171 11.13 -3.35 -5.37
N ALA A 172 11.74 -3.75 -6.50
CA ALA A 172 13.03 -4.42 -6.55
C ALA A 172 14.16 -3.57 -5.92
N GLU A 173 14.21 -2.28 -6.24
CA GLU A 173 15.16 -1.32 -5.65
C GLU A 173 15.00 -1.26 -4.13
N MET A 174 13.76 -1.08 -3.64
CA MET A 174 13.47 -1.02 -2.20
C MET A 174 13.84 -2.32 -1.47
N LEU A 175 13.58 -3.49 -2.06
CA LEU A 175 14.00 -4.78 -1.50
C LEU A 175 15.53 -4.90 -1.46
N SER A 176 16.20 -4.49 -2.53
CA SER A 176 17.66 -4.51 -2.62
C SER A 176 18.32 -3.63 -1.57
N GLU A 177 17.80 -2.42 -1.33
CA GLU A 177 18.27 -1.48 -0.31
C GLU A 177 18.19 -2.07 1.11
N HIS A 178 17.26 -3.00 1.34
CA HIS A 178 17.05 -3.67 2.63
C HIS A 178 17.69 -5.07 2.68
N GLY A 179 18.49 -5.43 1.68
CA GLY A 179 19.19 -6.72 1.63
C GLY A 179 18.28 -7.94 1.46
N VAL A 180 17.07 -7.76 0.92
CA VAL A 180 16.15 -8.87 0.62
C VAL A 180 16.34 -9.32 -0.83
N ASP A 181 16.60 -10.61 -1.01
CA ASP A 181 16.77 -11.21 -2.33
C ASP A 181 15.43 -11.21 -3.11
N PHE A 182 15.51 -11.05 -4.42
CA PHE A 182 14.35 -11.01 -5.30
C PHE A 182 14.68 -11.49 -6.71
N ARG A 183 13.64 -11.91 -7.44
CA ARG A 183 13.70 -12.22 -8.88
C ARG A 183 12.58 -11.53 -9.64
N VAL A 184 12.92 -10.88 -10.75
CA VAL A 184 11.97 -10.18 -11.61
C VAL A 184 11.66 -11.03 -12.83
N VAL A 185 10.40 -11.42 -13.02
CA VAL A 185 9.90 -12.08 -14.22
C VAL A 185 9.31 -11.04 -15.16
N GLU A 186 9.85 -10.95 -16.36
CA GLU A 186 9.39 -10.00 -17.38
C GLU A 186 9.40 -10.64 -18.77
N LYS A 187 8.38 -10.34 -19.58
CA LYS A 187 8.21 -10.89 -20.92
C LYS A 187 8.78 -9.98 -22.01
N ASP A 188 8.81 -8.67 -21.77
CA ASP A 188 9.38 -7.69 -22.69
C ASP A 188 10.89 -7.59 -22.48
N GLU A 189 11.64 -8.12 -23.44
CA GLU A 189 13.10 -8.11 -23.45
C GLU A 189 13.70 -6.71 -23.23
N LYS A 190 12.99 -5.64 -23.64
CA LYS A 190 13.45 -4.25 -23.46
C LYS A 190 13.52 -3.81 -22.00
N LEU A 191 12.80 -4.48 -21.11
CA LEU A 191 12.72 -4.17 -19.69
C LEU A 191 13.65 -5.07 -18.84
N ILE A 192 14.32 -6.04 -19.47
CA ILE A 192 15.31 -6.88 -18.83
C ILE A 192 16.59 -6.06 -18.61
N LYS A 193 17.13 -6.12 -17.39
CA LYS A 193 18.44 -5.56 -17.05
C LYS A 193 19.51 -6.65 -17.18
N ASP A 194 20.75 -6.25 -17.42
CA ASP A 194 21.91 -7.16 -17.37
C ASP A 194 22.25 -7.51 -15.92
N ASP A 195 21.37 -8.32 -15.33
CA ASP A 195 21.37 -8.72 -13.93
C ASP A 195 20.69 -10.09 -13.83
N GLU A 196 21.36 -11.06 -13.21
CA GLU A 196 20.88 -12.44 -13.07
C GLU A 196 19.54 -12.57 -12.32
N ARG A 197 19.13 -11.51 -11.61
CA ARG A 197 17.82 -11.44 -10.95
C ARG A 197 16.67 -11.26 -11.94
N TYR A 198 16.93 -10.89 -13.19
CA TYR A 198 15.92 -10.72 -14.23
C TYR A 198 15.77 -11.99 -15.07
N ILE A 199 14.54 -12.45 -15.20
CA ILE A 199 14.16 -13.69 -15.87
C ILE A 199 13.24 -13.34 -17.02
N LEU A 200 13.76 -13.45 -18.23
CA LEU A 200 12.97 -13.33 -19.45
C LEU A 200 12.02 -14.53 -19.56
N GLY A 201 10.72 -14.27 -19.60
CA GLY A 201 9.71 -15.30 -19.76
C GLY A 201 8.29 -14.84 -19.41
N SER A 202 7.32 -15.71 -19.68
CA SER A 202 5.93 -15.46 -19.29
C SER A 202 5.69 -15.97 -17.87
N ALA A 203 5.12 -15.15 -17.00
CA ALA A 203 4.68 -15.59 -15.67
C ALA A 203 3.48 -16.56 -15.72
N ALA A 204 2.88 -16.78 -16.89
CA ALA A 204 1.88 -17.83 -17.10
C ALA A 204 2.50 -19.22 -17.35
N ASP A 205 3.83 -19.29 -17.51
CA ASP A 205 4.58 -20.54 -17.64
C ASP A 205 5.17 -20.94 -16.29
N ILE A 206 4.85 -22.15 -15.83
CA ILE A 206 5.33 -22.70 -14.56
C ILE A 206 6.86 -22.74 -14.51
N HIS A 207 7.53 -23.11 -15.60
CA HIS A 207 8.99 -23.25 -15.60
C HIS A 207 9.69 -21.90 -15.45
N THR A 208 9.09 -20.83 -15.98
CA THR A 208 9.55 -19.46 -15.76
C THR A 208 9.43 -19.08 -14.28
N LEU A 209 8.30 -19.40 -13.63
CA LEU A 209 8.12 -19.11 -12.20
C LEU A 209 9.01 -19.98 -11.30
N GLU A 210 9.23 -21.25 -11.65
CA GLU A 210 10.16 -22.16 -10.95
C GLU A 210 11.59 -21.62 -10.99
N ARG A 211 12.05 -21.16 -12.16
CA ARG A 211 13.34 -20.48 -12.30
C ARG A 211 13.44 -19.20 -11.47
N ALA A 212 12.32 -18.51 -11.27
CA ALA A 212 12.23 -17.32 -10.41
C ALA A 212 12.20 -17.65 -8.92
N GLY A 213 12.14 -18.92 -8.57
CA GLY A 213 12.15 -19.36 -7.18
C GLY A 213 10.78 -19.29 -6.53
N ILE A 214 9.66 -19.49 -7.25
CA ILE A 214 8.32 -19.65 -6.64
C ILE A 214 8.16 -20.96 -5.81
N SER A 215 9.26 -21.52 -5.31
CA SER A 215 9.29 -22.74 -4.50
C SER A 215 8.60 -22.52 -3.15
N ARG A 216 8.39 -23.57 -2.35
CA ARG A 216 7.66 -23.51 -1.06
C ARG A 216 8.23 -22.48 -0.07
N GLU A 217 9.51 -22.15 -0.22
CA GLU A 217 10.23 -21.26 0.68
C GLU A 217 10.02 -19.78 0.31
N ALA A 218 9.58 -19.48 -0.93
CA ALA A 218 9.35 -18.09 -1.34
C ALA A 218 8.29 -17.42 -0.47
N PRO A 219 8.59 -16.22 0.08
CA PRO A 219 7.71 -15.56 1.04
C PRO A 219 6.53 -14.86 0.37
N SER A 220 6.79 -14.21 -0.77
CA SER A 220 5.81 -13.34 -1.42
C SER A 220 5.97 -13.34 -2.95
N VAL A 221 4.85 -13.18 -3.65
CA VAL A 221 4.78 -12.84 -5.08
C VAL A 221 4.15 -11.46 -5.24
N LEU A 222 4.83 -10.59 -5.98
CA LEU A 222 4.39 -9.23 -6.30
C LEU A 222 3.94 -9.15 -7.74
N ILE A 223 2.64 -8.97 -7.98
CA ILE A 223 2.07 -8.92 -9.33
C ILE A 223 1.88 -7.44 -9.71
N THR A 224 2.81 -6.92 -10.50
CA THR A 224 2.99 -5.48 -10.74
C THR A 224 2.73 -5.04 -12.18
N THR A 225 2.08 -5.88 -12.99
CA THR A 225 1.79 -5.53 -14.38
C THR A 225 0.78 -4.36 -14.46
N ARG A 226 0.82 -3.61 -15.56
CA ARG A 226 -0.09 -2.48 -15.81
C ARG A 226 -1.50 -2.90 -16.22
N ASP A 227 -1.73 -4.18 -16.47
CA ASP A 227 -2.98 -4.73 -16.97
C ASP A 227 -3.68 -5.50 -15.85
N ASP A 228 -4.83 -4.99 -15.40
CA ASP A 228 -5.56 -5.58 -14.29
C ASP A 228 -6.11 -6.97 -14.63
N ASP A 229 -6.44 -7.25 -15.90
CA ASP A 229 -6.96 -8.56 -16.31
C ASP A 229 -5.85 -9.62 -16.25
N ILE A 230 -4.62 -9.24 -16.65
CA ILE A 230 -3.42 -10.06 -16.46
C ILE A 230 -3.14 -10.27 -14.97
N ASN A 231 -3.26 -9.21 -14.15
CA ASN A 231 -3.03 -9.32 -12.72
C ASN A 231 -4.01 -10.28 -12.05
N ILE A 232 -5.30 -10.24 -12.41
CA ILE A 232 -6.32 -11.17 -11.92
C ILE A 232 -5.97 -12.60 -12.34
N TYR A 233 -5.66 -12.81 -13.62
CA TYR A 233 -5.30 -14.12 -14.16
C TYR A 233 -4.10 -14.74 -13.43
N LEU A 234 -3.02 -13.97 -13.26
CA LEU A 234 -1.82 -14.44 -12.57
C LEU A 234 -2.03 -14.62 -11.06
N THR A 235 -2.89 -13.81 -10.44
CA THR A 235 -3.25 -13.98 -9.02
C THR A 235 -3.90 -15.34 -8.78
N ILE A 236 -4.86 -15.72 -9.63
CA ILE A 236 -5.51 -17.05 -9.56
C ILE A 236 -4.46 -18.15 -9.71
N TYR A 237 -3.57 -17.99 -10.70
CA TYR A 237 -2.55 -18.99 -10.99
C TYR A 237 -1.56 -19.17 -9.84
N CYS A 238 -0.97 -18.08 -9.34
CA CYS A 238 -0.06 -18.11 -8.20
C CYS A 238 -0.72 -18.68 -6.95
N ARG A 239 -1.97 -18.30 -6.64
CA ARG A 239 -2.70 -18.85 -5.48
C ARG A 239 -2.96 -20.35 -5.62
N ALA A 240 -3.25 -20.84 -6.83
CA ALA A 240 -3.45 -22.26 -7.08
C ALA A 240 -2.15 -23.07 -6.90
N LEU A 241 -1.01 -22.52 -7.35
CA LEU A 241 0.30 -23.15 -7.20
C LEU A 241 0.81 -23.12 -5.75
N ARG A 242 0.59 -21.99 -5.07
CA ARG A 242 1.06 -21.72 -3.71
C ARG A 242 -0.10 -21.21 -2.86
N PRO A 243 -0.86 -22.11 -2.22
CA PRO A 243 -1.96 -21.72 -1.33
C PRO A 243 -1.51 -20.88 -0.13
N ASP A 244 -0.23 -20.97 0.24
CA ASP A 244 0.40 -20.41 1.43
C ASP A 244 1.17 -19.09 1.18
N ILE A 245 1.57 -18.81 -0.07
CA ILE A 245 2.39 -17.63 -0.37
C ILE A 245 1.60 -16.33 -0.16
N GLN A 246 2.27 -15.27 0.26
CA GLN A 246 1.68 -13.94 0.26
C GLN A 246 1.60 -13.41 -1.19
N ILE A 247 0.43 -12.97 -1.62
CA ILE A 247 0.24 -12.37 -2.94
C ILE A 247 -0.13 -10.90 -2.78
N ILE A 248 0.74 -10.02 -3.28
CA ILE A 248 0.51 -8.58 -3.31
C ILE A 248 0.35 -8.16 -4.76
N SER A 249 -0.76 -7.52 -5.10
CA SER A 249 -1.03 -7.08 -6.47
C SER A 249 -1.36 -5.60 -6.54
N ARG A 250 -1.14 -4.99 -7.71
CA ARG A 250 -1.66 -3.66 -7.99
C ARG A 250 -2.98 -3.72 -8.76
N ALA A 251 -3.83 -2.73 -8.51
CA ALA A 251 -4.97 -2.41 -9.36
C ALA A 251 -4.73 -1.05 -10.01
N THR A 252 -4.99 -0.94 -11.31
CA THR A 252 -5.02 0.34 -12.01
C THR A 252 -6.40 0.97 -11.85
N MET A 253 -7.46 0.15 -11.81
CA MET A 253 -8.83 0.61 -11.67
C MET A 253 -9.47 0.06 -10.40
N ASP A 254 -10.08 0.94 -9.61
CA ASP A 254 -10.68 0.57 -8.31
C ASP A 254 -11.75 -0.54 -8.46
N ARG A 255 -12.48 -0.57 -9.58
CA ARG A 255 -13.49 -1.60 -9.85
C ARG A 255 -12.94 -3.04 -9.91
N ASN A 256 -11.63 -3.21 -10.09
CA ASN A 256 -10.99 -4.51 -10.16
C ASN A 256 -10.38 -4.96 -8.82
N ILE A 257 -10.32 -4.10 -7.81
CA ILE A 257 -9.79 -4.43 -6.48
C ILE A 257 -10.48 -5.68 -5.91
N SER A 258 -11.82 -5.69 -5.91
CA SER A 258 -12.60 -6.81 -5.37
C SER A 258 -12.32 -8.12 -6.10
N LYS A 259 -12.15 -8.08 -7.42
CA LYS A 259 -11.84 -9.25 -8.24
C LYS A 259 -10.45 -9.80 -7.92
N LEU A 260 -9.45 -8.95 -7.71
CA LEU A 260 -8.11 -9.35 -7.30
C LEU A 260 -8.12 -10.03 -5.92
N TYR A 261 -8.87 -9.49 -4.96
CA TYR A 261 -9.08 -10.15 -3.68
C TYR A 261 -9.82 -11.49 -3.81
N THR A 262 -10.83 -11.58 -4.68
CA THR A 262 -11.53 -12.85 -4.97
C THR A 262 -10.60 -13.87 -5.65
N ALA A 263 -9.70 -13.41 -6.51
CA ALA A 263 -8.69 -14.25 -7.17
C ALA A 263 -7.65 -14.83 -6.19
N GLY A 264 -7.51 -14.26 -5.00
CA GLY A 264 -6.63 -14.77 -3.95
C GLY A 264 -5.45 -13.87 -3.61
N ALA A 265 -5.45 -12.60 -4.04
CA ALA A 265 -4.52 -11.61 -3.53
C ALA A 265 -4.79 -11.36 -2.04
N ASP A 266 -3.73 -11.27 -1.24
CA ASP A 266 -3.81 -10.93 0.18
C ASP A 266 -3.86 -9.42 0.37
N ILE A 267 -3.16 -8.68 -0.50
CA ILE A 267 -3.09 -7.23 -0.51
C ILE A 267 -3.28 -6.76 -1.96
N VAL A 268 -4.14 -5.76 -2.14
CA VAL A 268 -4.32 -5.08 -3.41
C VAL A 268 -4.11 -3.60 -3.18
N LEU A 269 -3.25 -2.97 -3.99
CA LEU A 269 -2.99 -1.55 -3.91
C LEU A 269 -3.43 -0.85 -5.20
N SER A 270 -4.37 0.07 -5.10
CA SER A 270 -4.84 0.86 -6.23
C SER A 270 -3.94 2.04 -6.53
N TYR A 271 -3.49 2.09 -7.79
CA TYR A 271 -2.78 3.22 -8.36
C TYR A 271 -3.65 4.49 -8.37
N ALA A 272 -4.93 4.37 -8.74
CA ALA A 272 -5.86 5.50 -8.80
C ALA A 272 -6.14 6.07 -7.41
N SER A 273 -6.38 5.20 -6.42
CA SER A 273 -6.59 5.62 -5.03
C SER A 273 -5.33 6.25 -4.45
N MET A 274 -4.15 5.65 -4.65
CA MET A 274 -2.88 6.22 -4.20
C MET A 274 -2.63 7.62 -4.77
N GLY A 275 -2.82 7.79 -6.09
CA GLY A 275 -2.67 9.09 -6.74
C GLY A 275 -3.64 10.12 -6.20
N SER A 276 -4.91 9.77 -6.09
CA SER A 276 -5.97 10.64 -5.56
C SER A 276 -5.66 11.07 -4.12
N ASN A 277 -5.21 10.15 -3.28
CA ASN A 277 -4.91 10.43 -1.87
C ASN A 277 -3.74 11.40 -1.72
N ARG A 278 -2.68 11.22 -2.50
CA ARG A 278 -1.55 12.16 -2.51
C ARG A 278 -1.98 13.56 -2.96
N ILE A 279 -2.84 13.67 -3.96
CA ILE A 279 -3.37 14.96 -4.42
C ILE A 279 -4.30 15.58 -3.36
N LEU A 280 -5.16 14.79 -2.71
CA LEU A 280 -6.04 15.27 -1.64
C LEU A 280 -5.24 15.79 -0.44
N ASN A 281 -4.14 15.14 -0.07
CA ASN A 281 -3.28 15.61 1.01
C ASN A 281 -2.61 16.95 0.69
N VAL A 282 -2.29 17.21 -0.60
CA VAL A 282 -1.84 18.54 -1.04
C VAL A 282 -2.94 19.59 -0.88
N LEU A 283 -4.20 19.21 -1.12
CA LEU A 283 -5.34 20.13 -0.97
C LEU A 283 -5.75 20.36 0.48
N LYS A 284 -5.57 19.37 1.36
CA LYS A 284 -6.05 19.37 2.75
C LYS A 284 -5.06 18.66 3.70
N PRO A 285 -3.90 19.28 4.02
CA PRO A 285 -2.83 18.62 4.77
C PRO A 285 -3.20 18.15 6.19
N ASP A 286 -4.14 18.86 6.86
CA ASP A 286 -4.42 18.67 8.30
C ASP A 286 -5.83 18.15 8.62
N GLU A 287 -6.69 18.01 7.60
CA GLU A 287 -8.10 17.64 7.81
C GLU A 287 -8.36 16.16 7.58
N VAL A 288 -7.58 15.51 6.72
CA VAL A 288 -7.91 14.19 6.19
C VAL A 288 -6.70 13.26 6.28
N LEU A 289 -6.81 12.24 7.12
CA LEU A 289 -5.92 11.10 7.17
C LEU A 289 -6.62 9.90 6.51
N MET A 290 -6.26 9.56 5.28
CA MET A 290 -6.79 8.34 4.66
C MET A 290 -5.94 7.15 5.12
N LEU A 291 -6.60 6.14 5.73
CA LEU A 291 -5.92 5.05 6.41
C LEU A 291 -5.68 3.83 5.50
N ALA A 292 -6.67 3.50 4.67
CA ALA A 292 -6.60 2.46 3.65
C ALA A 292 -7.72 2.69 2.61
N GLU A 293 -7.76 1.90 1.55
CA GLU A 293 -8.85 1.94 0.56
C GLU A 293 -10.22 1.87 1.24
N GLY A 294 -11.00 2.95 1.14
CA GLY A 294 -12.36 3.04 1.66
C GLY A 294 -12.53 3.57 3.10
N LEU A 295 -11.46 3.93 3.83
CA LEU A 295 -11.57 4.56 5.16
C LEU A 295 -10.83 5.89 5.24
N THR A 296 -11.59 6.93 5.57
CA THR A 296 -11.07 8.28 5.80
C THR A 296 -11.27 8.66 7.26
N VAL A 297 -10.17 8.92 7.95
CA VAL A 297 -10.20 9.55 9.28
C VAL A 297 -9.99 11.04 9.10
N PHE A 298 -10.76 11.83 9.83
CA PHE A 298 -10.65 13.28 9.78
C PHE A 298 -10.85 13.84 11.18
N LYS A 299 -10.23 14.99 11.42
CA LYS A 299 -10.47 15.76 12.64
C LYS A 299 -11.65 16.70 12.40
N THR A 300 -12.59 16.74 13.32
CA THR A 300 -13.67 17.73 13.31
C THR A 300 -13.74 18.44 14.66
N ALA A 301 -14.10 19.73 14.65
CA ALA A 301 -14.49 20.41 15.87
C ALA A 301 -15.69 19.68 16.49
N VAL A 302 -15.68 19.54 17.82
CA VAL A 302 -16.80 18.92 18.54
C VAL A 302 -18.04 19.80 18.37
N PRO A 303 -19.16 19.29 17.84
CA PRO A 303 -20.39 20.05 17.74
C PRO A 303 -20.80 20.63 19.10
N PRO A 304 -21.28 21.90 19.18
CA PRO A 304 -21.65 22.53 20.45
C PRO A 304 -22.63 21.70 21.30
N LEU A 305 -23.53 20.96 20.64
CA LEU A 305 -24.52 20.07 21.25
C LEU A 305 -23.93 18.87 22.02
N LEU A 306 -22.66 18.54 21.76
CA LEU A 306 -21.92 17.44 22.37
C LEU A 306 -20.91 17.91 23.42
N ILE A 307 -20.68 19.22 23.56
CA ILE A 307 -19.76 19.77 24.56
C ILE A 307 -20.30 19.50 25.97
N GLY A 308 -19.46 18.92 26.84
CA GLY A 308 -19.80 18.63 28.23
C GLY A 308 -20.70 17.41 28.46
N LYS A 309 -21.10 16.69 27.40
CA LYS A 309 -21.86 15.44 27.52
C LYS A 309 -20.93 14.22 27.56
N PRO A 310 -21.21 13.22 28.41
CA PRO A 310 -20.46 11.97 28.40
C PRO A 310 -20.65 11.25 27.07
N TRP A 311 -19.59 10.60 26.60
CA TRP A 311 -19.61 9.83 25.37
C TRP A 311 -20.52 8.61 25.52
N GLN A 312 -21.66 8.58 24.83
CA GLN A 312 -22.65 7.50 24.91
C GLN A 312 -22.46 6.40 23.84
N GLY A 313 -21.36 6.41 23.09
CA GLY A 313 -21.03 5.37 22.10
C GLY A 313 -21.03 5.89 20.65
N THR A 314 -21.44 5.04 19.71
CA THR A 314 -21.36 5.31 18.25
C THR A 314 -22.37 6.37 17.81
N ILE A 315 -21.88 7.51 17.32
CA ILE A 315 -22.70 8.45 16.54
C ILE A 315 -22.55 8.05 15.08
N SER A 316 -23.49 7.25 14.55
CA SER A 316 -23.56 7.01 13.11
C SER A 316 -24.31 8.16 12.45
N GLY A 317 -23.61 8.95 11.64
CA GLY A 317 -24.21 9.98 10.79
C GLY A 317 -23.98 9.63 9.33
N ARG A 318 -25.03 9.67 8.51
CA ARG A 318 -24.85 9.73 7.04
C ARG A 318 -24.30 11.12 6.72
N LYS A 319 -23.20 11.19 5.97
CA LYS A 319 -22.76 12.43 5.35
C LYS A 319 -23.96 12.99 4.56
N PRO A 320 -24.42 14.23 4.80
CA PRO A 320 -25.47 14.80 3.97
C PRO A 320 -25.00 14.80 2.52
N ALA A 321 -25.88 14.41 1.58
CA ALA A 321 -25.59 14.49 0.17
C ALA A 321 -25.19 15.94 -0.15
N ALA A 322 -24.05 16.12 -0.82
CA ALA A 322 -23.66 17.42 -1.33
C ALA A 322 -24.79 17.92 -2.25
N THR A 323 -25.30 19.11 -1.94
CA THR A 323 -26.22 19.86 -2.82
C THR A 323 -25.40 20.64 -3.84
#